data_AF-A0A521T973-F1
#
_entry.id   AF-A0A521T973-F1
#
_cell.length_a   1.000
_cell.length_b   1.000
_cell.length_c   1.000
_cell.angle_alpha   90.00
_cell.angle_beta   90.00
_cell.angle_gamma   90.00
#
_symmetry.space_group_name_H-M   'P 1'
#
loop_
_entity.id
_entity.type
_entity.pdbx_description
1 polymer ?
#
loop_
_entity_poly.entity_id
_entity_poly.type
_entity_poly.pdbx_seq_one_letter_code
_entity_poly.pdbx_strand_id
1 'polypeptide(L)'
;MITALYLAHLNPVTNAHVEIINELKKNADKVKVMPVVFKSGDKEINSKSFPFNFEIRKKMLTSIFGDSILVTDDYAFFAPFKKYMPPLLSPRSWELRKQILKGVQGDFFSYTGDKAEGYMLKLYRLKPKVGQRKTLSAAAVKESLYDSALGRETNWKNNVPESVEKIIKENWDIIKKFSDLEDKTTRVLGMKFPKEGWSE
;
A
#
# COMPACT_ATOMS: atom_id res chain seq x y z
N MET A 1 23.77 0.17 9.79
CA MET A 1 22.54 -0.53 9.37
C MET A 1 21.56 0.49 8.83
N ILE A 2 21.10 0.30 7.60
CA ILE A 2 20.18 1.16 6.86
C ILE A 2 18.90 0.39 6.58
N THR A 3 17.76 0.96 6.94
CA THR A 3 16.43 0.38 6.64
C THR A 3 15.75 1.15 5.50
N ALA A 4 15.38 0.46 4.42
CA ALA A 4 14.50 1.00 3.40
C ALA A 4 13.03 0.84 3.81
N LEU A 5 12.27 1.92 3.76
CA LEU A 5 10.84 1.94 4.05
C LEU A 5 10.06 2.00 2.73
N TYR A 6 9.21 1.02 2.48
CA TYR A 6 8.32 1.03 1.32
C TYR A 6 6.86 1.14 1.77
N LEU A 7 6.30 2.33 1.61
CA LEU A 7 4.93 2.70 1.98
C LEU A 7 4.08 2.66 0.71
N ALA A 8 3.13 1.72 0.61
CA ALA A 8 2.35 1.56 -0.62
C ALA A 8 1.00 0.91 -0.36
N HIS A 9 0.01 1.13 -1.25
CA HIS A 9 -1.30 0.48 -1.10
C HIS A 9 -1.27 -1.02 -1.42
N LEU A 10 -0.48 -1.46 -2.41
CA LEU A 10 -0.28 -2.87 -2.79
C LEU A 10 -1.60 -3.61 -3.09
N ASN A 11 -2.48 -2.99 -3.86
CA ASN A 11 -3.80 -3.51 -4.21
C ASN A 11 -3.94 -3.73 -5.73
N PRO A 12 -3.48 -4.87 -6.28
CA PRO A 12 -2.73 -5.96 -5.64
C PRO A 12 -1.21 -5.72 -5.61
N VAL A 13 -0.44 -6.71 -5.12
CA VAL A 13 1.01 -6.79 -5.36
C VAL A 13 1.25 -7.14 -6.84
N THR A 14 2.15 -6.43 -7.52
CA THR A 14 2.40 -6.55 -8.97
C THR A 14 3.89 -6.79 -9.25
N ASN A 15 4.22 -7.15 -10.49
CA ASN A 15 5.62 -7.30 -10.91
C ASN A 15 6.44 -6.02 -10.71
N ALA A 16 5.84 -4.84 -10.88
CA ALA A 16 6.50 -3.56 -10.58
C ALA A 16 6.87 -3.41 -9.09
N HIS A 17 6.01 -3.86 -8.19
CA HIS A 17 6.33 -3.86 -6.76
C HIS A 17 7.47 -4.83 -6.44
N VAL A 18 7.52 -5.97 -7.13
CA VAL A 18 8.60 -6.95 -6.96
C VAL A 18 9.95 -6.36 -7.38
N GLU A 19 10.00 -5.69 -8.53
CA GLU A 19 11.19 -4.96 -8.98
C GLU A 19 11.65 -3.93 -7.97
N ILE A 20 10.73 -3.07 -7.49
CA ILE A 20 11.03 -2.04 -6.49
C ILE A 20 11.63 -2.66 -5.23
N ILE A 21 10.99 -3.69 -4.67
CA ILE A 21 11.47 -4.33 -3.44
C ILE A 21 12.86 -4.96 -3.66
N ASN A 22 13.09 -5.60 -4.81
CA ASN A 22 14.41 -6.14 -5.16
C ASN A 22 15.48 -5.05 -5.30
N GLU A 23 15.14 -3.89 -5.87
CA GLU A 23 16.04 -2.73 -5.90
C GLU A 23 16.35 -2.21 -4.48
N LEU A 24 15.35 -2.15 -3.61
CA LEU A 24 15.56 -1.72 -2.22
C LEU A 24 16.46 -2.67 -1.44
N LYS A 25 16.32 -3.98 -1.65
CA LYS A 25 17.20 -5.01 -1.04
C LYS A 25 18.67 -4.87 -1.44
N LYS A 26 18.96 -4.30 -2.62
CA LYS A 26 20.33 -4.02 -3.06
C LYS A 26 20.94 -2.79 -2.38
N ASN A 27 20.10 -1.89 -1.85
CA ASN A 27 20.49 -0.56 -1.38
C ASN A 27 20.30 -0.35 0.13
N ALA A 28 19.86 -1.37 0.86
CA ALA A 28 19.59 -1.32 2.30
C ALA A 28 19.82 -2.69 2.94
N ASP A 29 20.21 -2.69 4.22
CA ASP A 29 20.41 -3.91 4.99
C ASP A 29 19.07 -4.59 5.33
N LYS A 30 18.01 -3.80 5.48
CA LYS A 30 16.65 -4.26 5.77
C LYS A 30 15.65 -3.53 4.90
N VAL A 31 14.62 -4.24 4.44
CA VAL A 31 13.48 -3.65 3.74
C VAL A 31 12.23 -3.88 4.56
N LYS A 32 11.60 -2.78 4.99
CA LYS A 32 10.32 -2.78 5.69
C LYS A 32 9.22 -2.33 4.73
N VAL A 33 8.35 -3.25 4.36
CA VAL A 33 7.20 -3.02 3.48
C VAL A 33 5.96 -2.82 4.34
N MET A 34 5.25 -1.72 4.11
CA MET A 34 4.10 -1.31 4.90
C MET A 34 2.92 -1.05 3.96
N PRO A 35 2.06 -2.07 3.74
CA PRO A 35 0.79 -1.88 3.07
C PRO A 35 -0.03 -0.84 3.84
N VAL A 36 -0.58 0.18 3.15
CA VAL A 36 -1.43 1.19 3.82
C VAL A 36 -2.67 0.51 4.38
N VAL A 37 -3.00 0.76 5.65
CA VAL A 37 -4.19 0.21 6.32
C VAL A 37 -5.08 1.34 6.82
N PHE A 38 -6.40 1.18 6.68
CA PHE A 38 -7.39 2.10 7.24
C PHE A 38 -8.21 1.32 8.26
N LYS A 39 -8.26 1.76 9.52
CA LYS A 39 -8.95 1.05 10.61
C LYS A 39 -10.04 1.93 11.24
N SER A 40 -11.15 1.30 11.61
CA SER A 40 -12.15 1.85 12.54
C SER A 40 -12.35 0.85 13.67
N GLY A 41 -11.90 1.21 14.87
CA GLY A 41 -11.67 0.24 15.95
C GLY A 41 -10.72 -0.87 15.50
N ASP A 42 -11.13 -2.12 15.70
CA ASP A 42 -10.36 -3.32 15.33
C ASP A 42 -10.59 -3.78 13.88
N LYS A 43 -11.47 -3.10 13.14
CA LYS A 43 -11.85 -3.48 11.77
C LYS A 43 -11.07 -2.70 10.72
N GLU A 44 -10.48 -3.39 9.75
CA GLU A 44 -9.94 -2.77 8.54
C GLU A 44 -11.08 -2.35 7.58
N ILE A 45 -11.02 -1.12 7.08
CA ILE A 45 -11.96 -0.56 6.12
C ILE A 45 -11.41 -0.79 4.71
N ASN A 46 -12.10 -1.63 3.94
CA ASN A 46 -11.79 -1.89 2.53
C ASN A 46 -12.74 -1.12 1.59
N SER A 47 -12.29 -0.83 0.37
CA SER A 47 -13.07 -0.16 -0.67
C SER A 47 -12.70 -0.68 -2.05
N LYS A 48 -13.41 -0.23 -3.09
CA LYS A 48 -13.05 -0.51 -4.49
C LYS A 48 -11.63 -0.03 -4.86
N SER A 49 -11.08 0.98 -4.18
CA SER A 49 -9.70 1.41 -4.38
C SER A 49 -8.67 0.53 -3.66
N PHE A 50 -9.08 -0.17 -2.60
CA PHE A 50 -8.21 -1.04 -1.78
C PHE A 50 -9.00 -2.29 -1.34
N PRO A 51 -9.27 -3.22 -2.29
CA PRO A 51 -10.16 -4.35 -2.06
C PRO A 51 -9.56 -5.42 -1.13
N PHE A 52 -8.24 -5.56 -1.11
CA PHE A 52 -7.56 -6.57 -0.29
C PHE A 52 -7.15 -5.99 1.07
N ASN A 53 -7.46 -6.74 2.14
CA ASN A 53 -7.05 -6.39 3.49
C ASN A 53 -5.53 -6.60 3.70
N PHE A 54 -5.02 -6.20 4.87
CA PHE A 54 -3.62 -6.33 5.22
C PHE A 54 -3.14 -7.78 5.17
N GLU A 55 -3.88 -8.74 5.74
CA GLU A 55 -3.46 -10.13 5.80
C GLU A 55 -3.32 -10.77 4.42
N ILE A 56 -4.23 -10.49 3.49
CA ILE A 56 -4.12 -10.96 2.10
C ILE A 56 -2.91 -10.34 1.41
N ARG A 57 -2.69 -9.03 1.55
CA ARG A 57 -1.53 -8.34 0.96
C ARG A 57 -0.22 -8.82 1.58
N LYS A 58 -0.21 -9.11 2.87
CA LYS A 58 0.92 -9.74 3.57
C LYS A 58 1.19 -11.13 3.01
N LYS A 59 0.17 -11.98 2.85
CA LYS A 59 0.30 -13.30 2.22
C LYS A 59 0.91 -13.20 0.81
N MET A 60 0.49 -12.22 0.01
CA MET A 60 1.05 -11.95 -1.33
C MET A 60 2.53 -11.56 -1.29
N LEU A 61 2.94 -10.74 -0.32
CA LEU A 61 4.34 -10.34 -0.16
C LEU A 61 5.20 -11.52 0.34
N THR A 62 4.73 -12.24 1.36
CA THR A 62 5.46 -13.37 1.94
C THR A 62 5.56 -14.55 0.98
N SER A 63 4.59 -14.76 0.08
CA SER A 63 4.66 -15.80 -0.95
C SER A 63 5.72 -15.56 -2.02
N ILE A 64 6.27 -14.33 -2.10
CA ILE A 64 7.34 -13.97 -3.04
C ILE A 64 8.67 -13.89 -2.29
N PHE A 65 8.67 -13.22 -1.14
CA PHE A 65 9.91 -12.80 -0.47
C PHE A 65 10.25 -13.62 0.78
N GLY A 66 9.34 -14.46 1.27
CA GLY A 66 9.49 -15.14 2.55
C GLY A 66 9.87 -14.16 3.66
N ASP A 67 10.86 -14.54 4.46
CA ASP A 67 11.40 -13.72 5.56
C ASP A 67 12.46 -12.71 5.13
N SER A 68 12.70 -12.56 3.82
CA SER A 68 13.73 -11.62 3.32
C SER A 68 13.32 -10.15 3.38
N ILE A 69 12.06 -9.87 3.75
CA ILE A 69 11.54 -8.52 3.99
C ILE A 69 10.70 -8.53 5.28
N LEU A 70 10.59 -7.37 5.92
CA LEU A 70 9.70 -7.17 7.05
C LEU A 70 8.38 -6.58 6.55
N VAL A 71 7.26 -7.28 6.75
CA VAL A 71 5.92 -6.78 6.39
C VAL A 71 5.13 -6.44 7.65
N THR A 72 4.75 -5.17 7.81
CA THR A 72 4.08 -4.65 9.01
C THR A 72 2.88 -3.78 8.67
N ASP A 73 1.87 -3.72 9.54
CA ASP A 73 0.73 -2.81 9.45
C ASP A 73 1.00 -1.43 10.10
N ASP A 74 2.26 -1.11 10.37
CA ASP A 74 2.71 0.14 11.00
C ASP A 74 2.36 1.42 10.22
N TYR A 75 1.93 1.30 8.95
CA TYR A 75 1.35 2.40 8.17
C TYR A 75 -0.19 2.34 8.19
N ALA A 76 -0.75 2.42 9.39
CA ALA A 76 -2.18 2.38 9.65
C ALA A 76 -2.74 3.76 10.02
N PHE A 77 -3.82 4.16 9.34
CA PHE A 77 -4.65 5.28 9.72
C PHE A 77 -5.82 4.78 10.56
N PHE A 78 -6.09 5.43 11.70
CA PHE A 78 -7.20 5.11 12.58
C PHE A 78 -8.26 6.20 12.48
N ALA A 79 -9.52 5.82 12.27
CA ALA A 79 -10.63 6.75 12.20
C ALA A 79 -10.74 7.62 13.48
N PRO A 80 -11.13 8.90 13.36
CA PRO A 80 -11.50 9.58 12.12
C PRO A 80 -10.28 10.14 11.35
N PHE A 81 -10.18 9.83 10.04
CA PHE A 81 -9.01 10.14 9.21
C PHE A 81 -8.77 11.65 8.99
N LYS A 82 -9.82 12.48 9.09
CA LYS A 82 -9.66 13.94 9.03
C LYS A 82 -8.71 14.47 10.11
N LYS A 83 -8.55 13.74 11.23
CA LYS A 83 -7.63 14.14 12.31
C LYS A 83 -6.16 14.11 11.89
N TYR A 84 -5.78 13.50 10.77
CA TYR A 84 -4.40 13.54 10.23
C TYR A 84 -4.13 14.78 9.37
N MET A 85 -5.10 15.70 9.27
CA MET A 85 -5.01 16.91 8.45
C MET A 85 -5.06 18.18 9.32
N PRO A 86 -4.32 19.24 8.95
CA PRO A 86 -3.25 19.24 7.95
C PRO A 86 -1.99 18.50 8.46
N PRO A 87 -1.17 17.94 7.55
CA PRO A 87 0.09 17.29 7.91
C PRO A 87 0.99 18.18 8.77
N LEU A 88 1.79 17.59 9.66
CA LEU A 88 2.72 18.25 10.59
C LEU A 88 2.12 19.10 11.72
N LEU A 89 0.91 19.62 11.57
CA LEU A 89 0.23 20.33 12.65
C LEU A 89 -0.60 19.38 13.51
N SER A 90 -1.06 18.28 12.92
CA SER A 90 -1.84 17.30 13.67
C SER A 90 -0.97 16.40 14.56
N PRO A 91 -1.34 16.20 15.84
CA PRO A 91 -0.73 15.17 16.69
C PRO A 91 -0.84 13.75 16.12
N ARG A 92 -1.95 13.42 15.45
CA ARG A 92 -2.16 12.11 14.80
C ARG A 92 -1.19 11.88 13.64
N SER A 93 -0.82 12.92 12.91
CA SER A 93 0.22 12.86 11.88
C SER A 93 1.59 12.48 12.45
N TRP A 94 1.94 12.98 13.62
CA TRP A 94 3.19 12.62 14.31
C TRP A 94 3.13 11.23 14.93
N GLU A 95 1.97 10.82 15.43
CA GLU A 95 1.73 9.46 15.89
C GLU A 95 1.92 8.46 14.75
N LEU A 96 1.35 8.71 13.57
CA LEU A 96 1.56 7.90 12.37
C LEU A 96 3.04 7.77 12.02
N ARG A 97 3.77 8.89 12.06
CA ARG A 97 5.21 8.88 11.82
C ARG A 97 5.95 7.99 12.83
N LYS A 98 5.58 8.06 14.12
CA LYS A 98 6.17 7.19 15.15
C LYS A 98 5.85 5.72 14.89
N GLN A 99 4.63 5.40 14.45
CA GLN A 99 4.23 4.04 14.07
C GLN A 99 5.07 3.53 12.90
N ILE A 100 5.18 4.29 11.80
CA ILE A 100 5.99 3.93 10.63
C ILE A 100 7.44 3.60 11.02
N LEU A 101 8.02 4.38 11.94
CA LEU A 101 9.40 4.22 12.40
C LEU A 101 9.58 3.22 13.54
N LYS A 102 8.52 2.55 13.99
CA LYS A 102 8.61 1.51 15.01
C LYS A 102 9.54 0.38 14.55
N GLY A 103 10.49 0.01 15.40
CA GLY A 103 11.47 -1.03 15.11
C GLY A 103 12.55 -0.65 14.08
N VAL A 104 12.55 0.58 13.56
CA VAL A 104 13.60 1.08 12.67
C VAL A 104 14.78 1.54 13.52
N GLN A 105 15.91 0.84 13.40
CA GLN A 105 17.16 1.16 14.11
C GLN A 105 18.18 1.75 13.13
N GLY A 106 18.89 2.79 13.57
CA GLY A 106 19.91 3.46 12.75
C GLY A 106 19.32 4.32 11.64
N ASP A 107 20.01 4.36 10.50
CA ASP A 107 19.61 5.17 9.37
C ASP A 107 18.48 4.53 8.57
N PHE A 108 17.70 5.37 7.90
CA PHE A 108 16.60 4.92 7.06
C PHE A 108 16.32 5.90 5.93
N PHE A 109 15.63 5.41 4.91
CA PHE A 109 15.02 6.24 3.87
C PHE A 109 13.70 5.62 3.43
N SER A 110 12.74 6.44 3.02
CA SER A 110 11.52 5.95 2.37
C SER A 110 11.70 5.94 0.85
N TYR A 111 11.05 5.00 0.16
CA TYR A 111 11.01 4.97 -1.30
C TYR A 111 9.65 5.40 -1.82
N THR A 112 9.65 6.19 -2.90
CA THR A 112 8.46 6.45 -3.71
C THR A 112 8.85 6.62 -5.18
N GLY A 113 7.99 6.17 -6.10
CA GLY A 113 8.11 6.47 -7.52
C GLY A 113 7.36 7.72 -7.96
N ASP A 114 6.68 8.42 -7.03
CA ASP A 114 5.85 9.58 -7.31
C ASP A 114 6.41 10.85 -6.65
N LYS A 115 6.53 11.93 -7.44
CA LYS A 115 7.11 13.19 -6.95
C LYS A 115 6.23 13.86 -5.90
N ALA A 116 4.90 13.83 -6.07
CA ALA A 116 3.97 14.45 -5.12
C ALA A 116 3.96 13.71 -3.78
N GLU A 117 3.95 12.37 -3.82
CA GLU A 117 4.16 11.54 -2.64
C GLU A 117 5.52 11.82 -1.99
N GLY A 118 6.57 12.02 -2.78
CA GLY A 118 7.89 12.41 -2.29
C GLY A 118 7.86 13.70 -1.47
N TYR A 119 7.12 14.72 -1.91
CA TYR A 119 6.94 15.94 -1.12
C TYR A 119 6.24 15.67 0.21
N MET A 120 5.17 14.85 0.21
CA MET A 120 4.46 14.48 1.43
C MET A 120 5.36 13.74 2.41
N LEU A 121 6.10 12.73 1.96
CA LEU A 121 7.05 12.00 2.79
C LEU A 121 8.16 12.90 3.35
N LYS A 122 8.61 13.89 2.59
CA LYS A 122 9.57 14.89 3.05
C LYS A 122 8.98 15.74 4.17
N LEU A 123 7.73 16.18 4.05
CA LEU A 123 7.03 16.90 5.13
C LEU A 123 7.04 16.05 6.41
N TYR A 124 6.67 14.78 6.33
CA TYR A 124 6.71 13.83 7.45
C TYR A 124 8.13 13.48 7.96
N ARG A 125 9.19 14.09 7.42
CA ARG A 125 10.59 13.79 7.76
C ARG A 125 10.91 12.31 7.63
N LEU A 126 10.40 11.66 6.58
CA LEU A 126 10.62 10.24 6.27
C LEU A 126 11.76 9.99 5.28
N LYS A 127 12.54 11.03 4.94
CA LYS A 127 13.75 10.94 4.10
C LYS A 127 13.48 10.21 2.75
N PRO A 128 12.59 10.74 1.88
CA PRO A 128 12.23 10.06 0.64
C PRO A 128 13.37 10.05 -0.38
N LYS A 129 13.62 8.89 -0.98
CA LYS A 129 14.33 8.71 -2.24
C LYS A 129 13.30 8.50 -3.34
N VAL A 130 13.26 9.46 -4.27
CA VAL A 130 12.35 9.39 -5.42
C VAL A 130 13.01 8.57 -6.52
N GLY A 131 12.45 7.39 -6.78
CA GLY A 131 12.89 6.50 -7.86
C GLY A 131 12.24 6.85 -9.21
N GLN A 132 12.59 6.09 -10.25
CA GLN A 132 11.87 6.17 -11.52
C GLN A 132 10.51 5.50 -11.38
N ARG A 133 9.47 6.16 -11.91
CA ARG A 133 8.12 5.61 -11.93
C ARG A 133 8.09 4.38 -12.84
N LYS A 134 7.69 3.24 -12.28
CA LYS A 134 7.48 2.01 -13.06
C LYS A 134 6.29 2.18 -14.00
N THR A 135 6.35 1.55 -15.17
CA THR A 135 5.32 1.62 -16.22
C THR A 135 4.02 0.96 -15.79
N LEU A 136 4.12 -0.18 -15.11
CA LEU A 136 2.98 -0.92 -14.61
C LEU A 136 2.44 -0.31 -13.32
N SER A 137 1.18 0.15 -13.34
CA SER A 137 0.48 0.66 -12.17
C SER A 137 -0.42 -0.39 -11.53
N ALA A 138 -0.43 -0.47 -10.20
CA ALA A 138 -1.33 -1.36 -9.47
C ALA A 138 -2.81 -1.05 -9.73
N ALA A 139 -3.15 0.23 -9.94
CA ALA A 139 -4.49 0.65 -10.30
C ALA A 139 -4.95 0.02 -11.63
N ALA A 140 -4.10 0.01 -12.66
CA ALA A 140 -4.43 -0.62 -13.94
C ALA A 140 -4.65 -2.14 -13.82
N VAL A 141 -3.80 -2.83 -13.04
CA VAL A 141 -3.99 -4.27 -12.77
C VAL A 141 -5.30 -4.53 -12.03
N LYS A 142 -5.64 -3.67 -11.05
CA LYS A 142 -6.88 -3.78 -10.28
C LYS A 142 -8.13 -3.51 -11.12
N GLU A 143 -8.12 -2.53 -12.01
CA GLU A 143 -9.23 -2.34 -12.96
C GLU A 143 -9.35 -3.55 -13.90
N SER A 144 -8.22 -4.08 -14.39
CA SER A 144 -8.22 -5.31 -15.20
C SER A 144 -8.75 -6.53 -14.44
N LEU A 145 -8.57 -6.61 -13.12
CA LEU A 145 -9.18 -7.63 -12.27
C LEU A 145 -10.70 -7.47 -12.21
N TYR A 146 -11.20 -6.24 -12.05
CA TYR A 146 -12.64 -5.96 -12.04
C TYR A 146 -13.29 -6.26 -13.40
N ASP A 147 -12.64 -5.87 -14.50
CA ASP A 147 -13.08 -6.20 -15.85
C ASP A 147 -13.18 -7.72 -16.04
N SER A 148 -12.20 -8.46 -15.54
CA SER A 148 -12.22 -9.93 -15.55
C SER A 148 -13.35 -10.52 -14.72
N ALA A 149 -13.70 -9.93 -13.57
CA ALA A 149 -14.83 -10.35 -12.76
C ALA A 149 -16.19 -10.06 -13.42
N LEU A 150 -16.25 -9.03 -14.27
CA LEU A 150 -17.40 -8.69 -15.11
C LEU A 150 -17.49 -9.52 -16.41
N GLY A 151 -16.64 -10.54 -16.58
CA GLY A 151 -16.65 -11.44 -17.72
C GLY A 151 -15.89 -10.94 -18.96
N ARG A 152 -15.11 -9.86 -18.85
CA ARG A 152 -14.26 -9.37 -19.95
C ARG A 152 -12.94 -10.14 -19.98
N GLU A 153 -12.45 -10.44 -21.18
CA GLU A 153 -11.12 -11.01 -21.35
C GLU A 153 -10.05 -9.98 -21.03
N THR A 154 -9.12 -10.34 -20.13
CA THR A 154 -8.03 -9.45 -19.73
C THR A 154 -6.76 -10.24 -19.38
N ASN A 155 -5.62 -9.55 -19.43
CA ASN A 155 -4.29 -10.13 -19.22
C ASN A 155 -3.66 -9.75 -17.88
N TRP A 156 -4.46 -9.54 -16.81
CA TRP A 156 -3.95 -9.13 -15.50
C TRP A 156 -2.93 -10.12 -14.91
N LYS A 157 -3.06 -11.41 -15.24
CA LYS A 157 -2.16 -12.48 -14.76
C LYS A 157 -0.69 -12.22 -15.11
N ASN A 158 -0.43 -11.68 -16.30
CA ASN A 158 0.93 -11.36 -16.77
C ASN A 158 1.59 -10.22 -15.96
N ASN A 159 0.81 -9.48 -15.18
CA ASN A 159 1.25 -8.32 -14.42
C ASN A 159 1.50 -8.62 -12.93
N VAL A 160 1.28 -9.87 -12.51
CA VAL A 160 1.50 -10.32 -11.13
C VAL A 160 2.36 -11.59 -11.12
N PRO A 161 3.10 -11.87 -10.02
CA PRO A 161 3.77 -13.15 -9.86
C PRO A 161 2.78 -14.30 -9.75
N GLU A 162 3.17 -15.51 -10.18
CA GLU A 162 2.31 -16.70 -10.14
C GLU A 162 1.76 -17.01 -8.73
N SER A 163 2.58 -16.83 -7.69
CA SER A 163 2.13 -17.03 -6.30
C SER A 163 1.05 -16.02 -5.88
N VAL A 164 1.13 -14.78 -6.37
CA VAL A 164 0.10 -13.76 -6.15
C VAL A 164 -1.15 -14.06 -6.96
N GLU A 165 -1.01 -14.54 -8.20
CA GLU A 165 -2.14 -14.98 -9.01
C GLU A 165 -2.99 -16.03 -8.29
N LYS A 166 -2.34 -17.03 -7.69
CA LYS A 166 -3.01 -18.08 -6.90
C LYS A 166 -3.79 -17.47 -5.73
N ILE A 167 -3.17 -16.56 -4.96
CA ILE A 167 -3.83 -15.90 -3.84
C ILE A 167 -5.02 -15.04 -4.30
N ILE A 168 -4.90 -14.33 -5.43
CA ILE A 168 -6.01 -13.56 -6.00
C ILE A 168 -7.18 -14.48 -6.37
N LYS A 169 -6.89 -15.63 -7.00
CA LYS A 169 -7.90 -16.63 -7.36
C LYS A 169 -8.58 -17.24 -6.13
N GLU A 170 -7.82 -17.56 -5.08
CA GLU A 170 -8.37 -18.02 -3.79
C GLU A 170 -9.31 -16.99 -3.15
N ASN A 171 -9.09 -15.70 -3.41
CA ASN A 171 -9.85 -14.59 -2.84
C ASN A 171 -10.72 -13.88 -3.89
N TRP A 172 -11.14 -14.60 -4.95
CA TRP A 172 -11.81 -14.01 -6.10
C TRP A 172 -13.16 -13.36 -5.76
N ASP A 173 -13.85 -13.85 -4.74
CA ASP A 173 -15.13 -13.28 -4.28
C ASP A 173 -14.98 -11.84 -3.79
N ILE A 174 -13.80 -11.45 -3.30
CA ILE A 174 -13.51 -10.05 -2.95
C ILE A 174 -13.51 -9.18 -4.21
N ILE A 175 -12.89 -9.66 -5.29
CA ILE A 175 -12.85 -8.93 -6.56
C ILE A 175 -14.25 -8.78 -7.14
N LYS A 176 -15.04 -9.86 -7.17
CA LYS A 176 -16.46 -9.80 -7.59
C LYS A 176 -17.27 -8.83 -6.75
N LYS A 177 -17.11 -8.88 -5.42
CA LYS A 177 -17.81 -7.95 -4.52
C LYS A 177 -17.50 -6.49 -4.85
N PHE A 178 -16.23 -6.15 -5.12
CA PHE A 178 -15.83 -4.76 -5.35
C PHE A 178 -15.93 -4.30 -6.81
N SER A 179 -16.02 -5.20 -7.79
CA SER A 179 -16.25 -4.81 -9.20
C SER A 179 -17.57 -4.05 -9.35
N ASP A 180 -18.60 -4.49 -8.65
CA ASP A 180 -19.98 -4.02 -8.79
C ASP A 180 -20.32 -2.84 -7.88
N LEU A 181 -19.39 -2.45 -6.99
CA LEU A 181 -19.60 -1.35 -6.05
C LEU A 181 -19.13 0.00 -6.61
N GLU A 182 -19.72 1.07 -6.10
CA GLU A 182 -19.22 2.42 -6.29
C GLU A 182 -17.93 2.64 -5.45
N ASP A 183 -16.96 3.37 -5.99
CA ASP A 183 -15.74 3.72 -5.24
C ASP A 183 -16.04 4.82 -4.20
N LYS A 184 -16.34 4.40 -2.98
CA LYS A 184 -16.58 5.28 -1.82
C LYS A 184 -15.28 5.80 -1.19
N THR A 185 -14.37 6.32 -2.01
CA THR A 185 -13.16 7.02 -1.54
C THR A 185 -13.22 8.52 -1.81
N THR A 186 -12.42 9.27 -1.07
CA THR A 186 -12.17 10.70 -1.29
C THR A 186 -10.68 10.94 -1.46
N ARG A 187 -10.30 11.97 -2.21
CA ARG A 187 -8.90 12.36 -2.40
C ARG A 187 -8.60 13.61 -1.59
N VAL A 188 -7.63 13.53 -0.69
CA VAL A 188 -7.20 14.65 0.16
C VAL A 188 -5.69 14.76 0.09
N LEU A 189 -5.20 15.94 -0.31
CA LEU A 189 -3.77 16.22 -0.50
C LEU A 189 -3.05 15.15 -1.36
N GLY A 190 -3.71 14.69 -2.44
CA GLY A 190 -3.17 13.67 -3.35
C GLY A 190 -3.31 12.22 -2.86
N MET A 191 -3.71 11.98 -1.61
CA MET A 191 -3.91 10.64 -1.05
C MET A 191 -5.37 10.21 -1.13
N LYS A 192 -5.63 8.91 -1.36
CA LYS A 192 -6.98 8.34 -1.32
C LYS A 192 -7.31 7.81 0.08
N PHE A 193 -8.48 8.19 0.60
CA PHE A 193 -9.03 7.72 1.87
C PHE A 193 -10.43 7.12 1.68
N PRO A 194 -10.83 6.09 2.43
CA PRO A 194 -12.23 5.70 2.49
C PRO A 194 -13.10 6.84 3.04
N LYS A 195 -14.33 6.98 2.52
CA LYS A 195 -15.33 7.91 3.09
C LYS A 195 -15.81 7.42 4.45
N GLU A 196 -15.98 6.10 4.62
CA GLU A 196 -16.16 5.45 5.92
C GLU A 196 -14.92 5.73 6.79
N GLY A 197 -15.11 6.21 8.03
CA GLY A 197 -14.01 6.58 8.91
C GLY A 197 -13.41 7.98 8.65
N TRP A 198 -13.95 8.78 7.72
CA TRP A 198 -13.39 10.11 7.44
C TRP A 198 -13.65 11.11 8.57
N SER A 199 -14.92 11.26 8.96
CA SER A 199 -15.38 12.25 9.94
C SER A 199 -15.78 11.67 11.29
N GLU A 200 -16.23 10.42 11.29
CA GLU A 200 -16.73 9.64 12.42
C GLU A 200 -15.85 8.41 12.59
#